data_AF-A0A7S3BN24-F1
#
_entry.id   AF-A0A7S3BN24-F1
#
_cell.length_a   1.000
_cell.length_b   1.000
_cell.length_c   1.000
_cell.angle_alpha   90.00
_cell.angle_beta   90.00
_cell.angle_gamma   90.00
#
_symmetry.space_group_name_H-M   'P 1'
#
loop_
_entity.id
_entity.type
_entity.pdbx_description
1 polymer ?
#
loop_
_entity_poly.entity_id
_entity_poly.type
_entity_poly.pdbx_seq_one_letter_code
_entity_poly.pdbx_strand_id
1 'polypeptide(L)'
;PSKLEVAAAAGCRFAKWRAALATPPSAMALRANAAALARYAACCQGAGVCPIVEPELLMEGAHSPEEAAEAMERTVAAVVSALHAEGVAMECVVLKPAFAAAGRQYEVPAADRVARLTLRALQRT
;
A
#
# COMPACT_ATOMS: atom_id res chain seq x y z
N PRO A 1 -11.66 -19.79 -17.00
CA PRO A 1 -11.60 -18.37 -16.62
C PRO A 1 -11.18 -18.16 -15.17
N SER A 2 -10.31 -17.18 -14.92
CA SER A 2 -9.89 -16.78 -13.58
C SER A 2 -11.03 -16.09 -12.81
N LYS A 3 -10.93 -16.01 -11.47
CA LYS A 3 -11.91 -15.26 -10.65
C LYS A 3 -12.03 -13.80 -11.10
N LEU A 4 -10.93 -13.19 -11.54
CA LEU A 4 -10.90 -11.82 -12.05
C LEU A 4 -11.64 -11.69 -13.38
N GLU A 5 -11.43 -12.62 -14.31
CA GLU A 5 -12.14 -12.63 -15.61
C GLU A 5 -13.66 -12.80 -15.42
N VAL A 6 -14.08 -13.68 -14.51
CA VAL A 6 -15.49 -13.87 -14.17
C VAL A 6 -16.08 -12.57 -13.59
N ALA A 7 -15.38 -11.93 -12.67
CA ALA A 7 -15.83 -10.67 -12.08
C ALA A 7 -15.88 -9.53 -13.12
N ALA A 8 -14.89 -9.44 -14.01
CA ALA A 8 -14.82 -8.43 -15.07
C ALA A 8 -16.00 -8.58 -16.06
N ALA A 9 -16.30 -9.83 -16.46
CA ALA A 9 -17.46 -10.17 -17.29
C ALA A 9 -18.79 -9.80 -16.60
N ALA A 10 -18.86 -9.89 -15.27
CA ALA A 10 -20.01 -9.46 -14.47
C ALA A 10 -20.10 -7.93 -14.25
N GLY A 11 -19.21 -7.14 -14.85
CA GLY A 11 -19.23 -5.67 -14.77
C GLY A 11 -18.27 -5.05 -13.77
N CYS A 12 -17.45 -5.84 -13.08
CA CYS A 12 -16.42 -5.32 -12.18
C CYS A 12 -15.35 -4.54 -12.98
N ARG A 13 -14.93 -3.38 -12.46
CA ARG A 13 -13.92 -2.51 -13.11
C ARG A 13 -12.71 -2.19 -12.25
N PHE A 14 -12.78 -2.49 -10.96
CA PHE A 14 -11.64 -2.39 -10.06
C PHE A 14 -11.66 -3.55 -9.06
N ALA A 15 -10.50 -3.93 -8.57
CA ALA A 15 -10.36 -4.89 -7.49
C ALA A 15 -9.51 -4.27 -6.38
N LYS A 16 -9.50 -4.88 -5.21
CA LYS A 16 -8.68 -4.41 -4.08
C LYS A 16 -7.97 -5.58 -3.40
N TRP A 17 -6.69 -5.40 -3.10
CA TRP A 17 -5.94 -6.31 -2.23
C TRP A 17 -5.25 -5.56 -1.11
N ARG A 18 -5.46 -6.02 0.13
CA ARG A 18 -4.86 -5.48 1.35
C ARG A 18 -3.73 -6.36 1.86
N ALA A 19 -2.56 -5.78 2.06
CA ALA A 19 -1.47 -6.35 2.83
C ALA A 19 -1.42 -5.64 4.19
N ALA A 20 -1.62 -6.36 5.29
CA ALA A 20 -1.49 -5.80 6.64
C ALA A 20 -0.07 -6.00 7.16
N LEU A 21 0.58 -4.91 7.55
CA LEU A 21 2.00 -4.85 7.94
C LEU A 21 2.13 -4.21 9.32
N ALA A 22 2.99 -4.77 10.18
CA ALA A 22 3.38 -4.12 11.42
C ALA A 22 4.11 -2.80 11.15
N THR A 23 4.16 -1.91 12.14
CA THR A 23 4.85 -0.62 12.05
C THR A 23 6.02 -0.58 13.05
N PRO A 24 7.29 -0.69 12.60
CA PRO A 24 7.72 -0.95 11.22
C PRO A 24 7.62 -2.44 10.82
N PRO A 25 7.51 -2.76 9.52
CA PRO A 25 7.49 -4.14 9.07
C PRO A 25 8.91 -4.74 9.10
N SER A 26 9.00 -6.05 9.32
CA SER A 26 10.26 -6.78 9.10
C SER A 26 10.61 -6.77 7.61
N ALA A 27 11.90 -6.82 7.28
CA ALA A 27 12.35 -6.83 5.89
C ALA A 27 11.77 -8.02 5.08
N MET A 28 11.57 -9.17 5.73
CA MET A 28 10.93 -10.33 5.11
C MET A 28 9.46 -10.06 4.81
N ALA A 29 8.70 -9.55 5.78
CA ALA A 29 7.28 -9.24 5.60
C ALA A 29 7.07 -8.19 4.52
N LEU A 30 7.92 -7.16 4.48
CA LEU A 30 7.87 -6.12 3.48
C LEU A 30 8.08 -6.67 2.06
N ARG A 31 9.17 -7.43 1.85
CA ARG A 31 9.46 -8.04 0.54
C ARG A 31 8.36 -8.98 0.06
N ALA A 32 7.87 -9.85 0.95
CA ALA A 32 6.84 -10.81 0.62
C ALA A 32 5.52 -10.13 0.21
N ASN A 33 5.09 -9.11 0.96
CA ASN A 33 3.84 -8.40 0.67
C ASN A 33 3.96 -7.52 -0.58
N ALA A 34 5.09 -6.84 -0.79
CA ALA A 34 5.32 -6.05 -2.00
C ALA A 34 5.24 -6.93 -3.26
N ALA A 35 5.91 -8.08 -3.27
CA ALA A 35 5.84 -9.03 -4.38
C ALA A 35 4.42 -9.59 -4.60
N ALA A 36 3.69 -9.88 -3.52
CA ALA A 36 2.32 -10.36 -3.62
C ALA A 36 1.37 -9.30 -4.22
N LEU A 37 1.48 -8.05 -3.76
CA LEU A 37 0.68 -6.93 -4.29
C LEU A 37 1.00 -6.65 -5.76
N ALA A 38 2.26 -6.73 -6.17
CA ALA A 38 2.67 -6.49 -7.54
C ALA A 38 2.12 -7.54 -8.51
N ARG A 39 2.25 -8.84 -8.18
CA ARG A 39 1.63 -9.92 -8.97
C ARG A 39 0.12 -9.80 -9.03
N TYR A 40 -0.52 -9.45 -7.91
CA TYR A 40 -1.96 -9.18 -7.86
C TYR A 40 -2.36 -8.06 -8.83
N ALA A 41 -1.60 -6.95 -8.86
CA ALA A 41 -1.87 -5.82 -9.74
C ALA A 41 -1.71 -6.19 -11.22
N ALA A 42 -0.66 -6.94 -11.56
CA ALA A 42 -0.44 -7.46 -12.91
C ALA A 42 -1.62 -8.36 -13.37
N CYS A 43 -2.09 -9.27 -12.50
CA CYS A 43 -3.27 -10.09 -12.79
C CYS A 43 -4.54 -9.26 -13.00
N CYS A 44 -4.75 -8.19 -12.23
CA CYS A 44 -5.90 -7.31 -12.41
C CYS A 44 -5.87 -6.61 -13.77
N GLN A 45 -4.72 -6.04 -14.13
CA GLN A 45 -4.56 -5.35 -15.42
C GLN A 45 -4.73 -6.30 -16.60
N GLY A 46 -4.19 -7.53 -16.51
CA GLY A 46 -4.41 -8.57 -17.53
C GLY A 46 -5.87 -8.96 -17.73
N ALA A 47 -6.72 -8.77 -16.72
CA ALA A 47 -8.17 -8.99 -16.80
C ALA A 47 -8.97 -7.73 -17.13
N GLY A 48 -8.32 -6.59 -17.42
CA GLY A 48 -8.99 -5.32 -17.68
C GLY A 48 -9.62 -4.67 -16.44
N VAL A 49 -9.07 -4.94 -15.25
CA VAL A 49 -9.56 -4.45 -13.97
C VAL A 49 -8.51 -3.55 -13.33
N CYS A 50 -8.89 -2.35 -12.87
CA CYS A 50 -8.00 -1.44 -12.15
C CYS A 50 -7.65 -2.01 -10.74
N PRO A 51 -6.36 -2.23 -10.40
CA PRO A 51 -5.98 -2.66 -9.06
C PRO A 51 -5.93 -1.50 -8.08
N ILE A 52 -6.61 -1.66 -6.94
CA ILE A 52 -6.35 -0.90 -5.72
C ILE A 52 -5.33 -1.68 -4.88
N VAL A 53 -4.14 -1.11 -4.76
CA VAL A 53 -2.99 -1.68 -4.03
C VAL A 53 -2.96 -1.07 -2.64
N GLU A 54 -3.22 -1.88 -1.60
CA GLU A 54 -3.39 -1.41 -0.22
C GLU A 54 -2.31 -1.99 0.72
N PRO A 55 -1.11 -1.39 0.80
CA PRO A 55 -0.11 -1.72 1.81
C PRO A 55 -0.43 -1.00 3.13
N GLU A 56 -1.21 -1.65 3.98
CA GLU A 56 -1.70 -1.09 5.23
C GLU A 56 -0.68 -1.27 6.36
N LEU A 57 -0.14 -0.16 6.86
CA LEU A 57 0.61 -0.13 8.11
C LEU A 57 -0.36 -0.07 9.29
N LEU A 58 -0.17 -0.99 10.22
CA LEU A 58 -1.02 -1.20 11.39
C LEU A 58 -0.71 -0.17 12.50
N MET A 59 -1.76 0.31 13.18
CA MET A 59 -1.64 1.33 14.24
C MET A 59 -1.33 0.73 15.62
N GLU A 60 -1.15 -0.58 15.73
CA GLU A 60 -0.79 -1.24 16.97
C GLU A 60 0.63 -0.81 17.44
N GLY A 61 0.74 -0.41 18.71
CA GLY A 61 2.00 -0.01 19.35
C GLY A 61 2.03 1.46 19.79
N ALA A 62 3.23 1.92 20.16
CA ALA A 62 3.50 3.25 20.72
C ALA A 62 4.38 4.11 19.79
N HIS A 63 4.43 3.79 18.49
CA HIS A 63 5.23 4.54 17.52
C HIS A 63 4.69 5.96 17.32
N SER A 64 5.61 6.90 17.15
CA SER A 64 5.37 8.29 16.77
C SER A 64 4.90 8.39 15.30
N PRO A 65 4.28 9.52 14.90
CA PRO A 65 3.91 9.73 13.50
C PRO A 65 5.15 9.85 12.58
N GLU A 66 6.32 10.23 13.11
CA GLU A 66 7.58 10.22 12.36
C GLU A 66 8.05 8.79 12.05
N GLU A 67 8.02 7.88 13.04
CA GLU A 67 8.33 6.46 12.81
C GLU A 67 7.34 5.81 11.82
N ALA A 68 6.06 6.19 11.89
CA ALA A 68 5.06 5.77 10.92
C ALA A 68 5.36 6.31 9.50
N ALA A 69 5.77 7.57 9.39
CA ALA A 69 6.16 8.17 8.11
C ALA A 69 7.38 7.46 7.50
N GLU A 70 8.40 7.15 8.30
CA GLU A 70 9.56 6.39 7.82
C GLU A 70 9.20 4.96 7.40
N ALA A 71 8.31 4.30 8.16
CA ALA A 71 7.79 2.99 7.79
C ALA A 71 6.98 3.06 6.49
N MET A 72 6.19 4.12 6.30
CA MET A 72 5.41 4.39 5.10
C MET A 72 6.32 4.61 3.89
N GLU A 73 7.37 5.43 4.00
CA GLU A 73 8.36 5.65 2.94
C GLU A 73 8.97 4.32 2.46
N ARG A 74 9.48 3.52 3.39
CA ARG A 74 10.05 2.19 3.06
C ARG A 74 9.03 1.26 2.42
N THR A 75 7.80 1.28 2.91
CA THR A 75 6.74 0.39 2.45
C THR A 75 6.28 0.74 1.05
N VAL A 76 5.96 2.01 0.80
CA VAL A 76 5.50 2.49 -0.50
C VAL A 76 6.60 2.34 -1.55
N ALA A 77 7.85 2.72 -1.25
CA ALA A 77 8.97 2.54 -2.18
C ALA A 77 9.16 1.08 -2.60
N ALA A 78 9.09 0.13 -1.65
CA ALA A 78 9.21 -1.29 -1.97
C ALA A 78 8.04 -1.80 -2.84
N VAL A 79 6.81 -1.33 -2.57
CA VAL A 79 5.62 -1.69 -3.37
C VAL A 79 5.71 -1.12 -4.78
N VAL A 80 6.05 0.17 -4.93
CA VAL A 80 6.24 0.82 -6.23
C VAL A 80 7.34 0.12 -7.03
N SER A 81 8.48 -0.18 -6.39
CA SER A 81 9.57 -0.93 -7.03
C SER A 81 9.13 -2.31 -7.50
N ALA A 82 8.33 -3.03 -6.70
CA ALA A 82 7.81 -4.34 -7.08
C ALA A 82 6.79 -4.25 -8.23
N LEU A 83 5.91 -3.23 -8.22
CA LEU A 83 4.96 -2.97 -9.30
C LEU A 83 5.67 -2.72 -10.62
N HIS A 84 6.71 -1.87 -10.62
CA HIS A 84 7.55 -1.64 -11.79
C HIS A 84 8.23 -2.93 -12.28
N ALA A 85 8.78 -3.73 -11.37
CA ALA A 85 9.47 -4.97 -11.73
C ALA A 85 8.52 -6.02 -12.36
N GLU A 86 7.25 -6.03 -11.97
CA GLU A 86 6.19 -6.88 -12.55
C GLU A 86 5.55 -6.27 -13.83
N GLY A 87 6.05 -5.13 -14.31
CA GLY A 87 5.55 -4.50 -15.54
C GLY A 87 4.14 -3.90 -15.43
N VAL A 88 3.71 -3.53 -14.22
CA VAL A 88 2.39 -2.93 -13.98
C VAL A 88 2.36 -1.50 -14.52
N ALA A 89 1.32 -1.17 -15.30
CA ALA A 89 1.07 0.18 -15.80
C ALA A 89 0.61 1.09 -14.65
N MET A 90 1.49 1.97 -14.17
CA MET A 90 1.26 2.74 -12.93
C MET A 90 0.11 3.75 -13.04
N GLU A 91 -0.16 4.26 -14.24
CA GLU A 91 -1.27 5.18 -14.54
C GLU A 91 -2.64 4.51 -14.32
N CYS A 92 -2.66 3.18 -14.27
CA CYS A 92 -3.85 2.35 -14.07
C CYS A 92 -3.94 1.76 -12.65
N VAL A 93 -3.13 2.25 -11.70
CA VAL A 93 -3.12 1.78 -10.30
C VAL A 93 -3.69 2.85 -9.37
N VAL A 94 -4.47 2.42 -8.38
CA VAL A 94 -4.82 3.26 -7.23
C VAL A 94 -4.06 2.77 -6.01
N LEU A 95 -3.18 3.60 -5.45
CA LEU A 95 -2.54 3.31 -4.18
C LEU A 95 -3.48 3.69 -3.02
N LYS A 96 -3.65 2.77 -2.06
CA LYS A 96 -4.40 3.02 -0.83
C LYS A 96 -3.50 2.76 0.39
N PRO A 97 -2.63 3.70 0.77
CA PRO A 97 -1.80 3.54 1.95
C PRO A 97 -2.53 4.03 3.21
N ALA A 98 -2.03 3.65 4.38
CA ALA A 98 -2.39 4.32 5.62
C ALA A 98 -1.78 5.74 5.67
N PHE A 99 -2.39 6.64 6.45
CA PHE A 99 -1.73 7.90 6.81
C PHE A 99 -0.54 7.64 7.74
N ALA A 100 0.40 8.59 7.81
CA ALA A 100 1.49 8.59 8.79
C ALA A 100 0.97 8.96 10.20
N ALA A 101 0.06 8.15 10.72
CA ALA A 101 -0.56 8.30 12.03
C ALA A 101 0.26 7.59 13.11
N ALA A 102 0.18 8.11 14.33
CA ALA A 102 0.82 7.50 15.47
C ALA A 102 0.11 6.20 15.89
N GLY A 103 0.83 5.36 16.65
CA GLY A 103 0.29 4.15 17.22
C GLY A 103 -0.78 4.45 18.27
N ARG A 104 -1.68 3.49 18.52
CA ARG A 104 -2.79 3.63 19.47
C ARG A 104 -2.36 3.92 20.92
N GLN A 105 -1.11 3.63 21.27
CA GLN A 105 -0.54 3.89 22.59
C GLN A 105 0.27 5.20 22.66
N TYR A 106 0.32 5.96 21.56
CA TYR A 106 0.96 7.27 21.48
C TYR A 106 -0.07 8.40 21.69
N GLU A 107 0.39 9.60 22.03
CA GLU A 107 -0.49 10.78 22.12
C GLU A 107 -1.13 11.13 20.77
N VAL A 108 -2.38 11.55 20.75
CA VAL A 108 -3.06 11.88 19.47
C VAL A 108 -2.36 13.11 18.85
N PRO A 109 -1.72 12.97 17.66
CA PRO A 109 -1.00 14.08 17.06
C PRO A 109 -1.97 15.07 16.41
N ALA A 110 -1.53 16.33 16.28
CA ALA A 110 -2.26 17.33 15.53
C ALA A 110 -2.42 16.90 14.05
N ALA A 111 -3.61 17.13 13.48
CA ALA A 111 -3.94 16.67 12.13
C ALA A 111 -3.02 17.26 11.04
N ASP A 112 -2.56 18.50 11.22
CA ASP A 112 -1.62 19.17 10.32
C ASP A 112 -0.24 18.50 10.32
N ARG A 113 0.19 17.96 11.47
CA ARG A 113 1.43 17.18 11.59
C ARG A 113 1.34 15.88 10.80
N VAL A 114 0.25 15.12 10.96
CA VAL A 114 0.00 13.87 10.20
C VAL A 114 -0.07 14.15 8.70
N ALA A 115 -0.76 15.21 8.29
CA ALA A 115 -0.88 15.58 6.88
C ALA A 115 0.49 15.90 6.26
N ARG A 116 1.31 16.73 6.92
CA ARG A 116 2.67 17.06 6.43
C ARG A 116 3.56 15.84 6.31
N LEU A 117 3.52 14.95 7.30
CA LEU A 117 4.33 13.72 7.30
C LEU A 117 3.88 12.75 6.20
N THR A 118 2.57 12.56 6.04
CA THR A 118 2.00 11.71 4.99
C THR A 118 2.38 12.22 3.60
N LEU A 119 2.17 13.52 3.33
CA LEU A 119 2.50 14.11 2.03
C LEU A 119 3.99 14.02 1.72
N ARG A 120 4.85 14.29 2.71
CA ARG A 120 6.30 14.15 2.58
C ARG A 120 6.68 12.71 2.23
N ALA A 121 6.12 11.72 2.93
CA ALA A 121 6.42 10.33 2.69
C ALA A 121 6.05 9.92 1.26
N LEU A 122 4.86 10.29 0.79
CA LEU A 122 4.40 10.03 -0.58
C LEU A 122 5.25 10.72 -1.66
N GLN A 123 5.71 11.96 -1.41
CA GLN A 123 6.56 12.70 -2.35
C GLN A 123 7.96 12.10 -2.53
N ARG A 124 8.40 11.24 -1.61
CA ARG A 124 9.74 10.64 -1.58
C ARG A 124 9.81 9.23 -2.18
N THR A 125 8.67 8.68 -2.61
CA THR A 125 8.52 7.27 -2.97
C THR A 125 8.00 7.07 -4.38
#